data_AF-A0AAP6L534-F1
#
_entry.id   AF-A0AAP6L534-F1
#
_cell.length_a   1.000
_cell.length_b   1.000
_cell.length_c   1.000
_cell.angle_alpha   90.00
_cell.angle_beta   90.00
_cell.angle_gamma   90.00
#
_symmetry.space_group_name_H-M   'P 1'
#
loop_
_entity.id
_entity.type
_entity.pdbx_description
1 polymer ?
#
loop_
_entity_poly.entity_id
_entity_poly.type
_entity_poly.pdbx_seq_one_letter_code
_entity_poly.pdbx_strand_id
1 'polypeptide(L)'
;MNPLKLQILLGAVDKLTAPLKAASGQSRITAKDLVETKKRIKELETQSGQIDGYRTLGQQIGATRAQLTAAQRDAQQMAQQFAKVEQPTKAMTRAMEQAKQKVRDLSQQEREMVARHGSLKRALGEAGINTKQLGEHQRRLKTDLASANTQLDQQRAKLGQLADQQKRLNQVKASYDKTMSMRGTMAGYGAAGMATGAAAIYKGTNIASKAMGFDVDMSKVQAITRLDKGSGELAALRAQARELGANTAFTAGEA
;
A
#
# COMPACT_ATOMS: atom_id res chain seq x y z
N MET A 1 -32.60 46.04 -27.27
CA MET A 1 -32.20 44.90 -26.43
C MET A 1 -30.70 45.03 -26.18
N ASN A 2 -30.26 45.18 -24.92
CA ASN A 2 -28.92 45.68 -24.58
C ASN A 2 -27.81 44.60 -24.64
N PRO A 3 -26.77 44.75 -25.48
CA PRO A 3 -25.64 43.82 -25.60
C PRO A 3 -24.73 43.77 -24.36
N LEU A 4 -24.86 44.75 -23.45
CA LEU A 4 -24.08 44.84 -22.21
C LEU A 4 -24.45 43.80 -21.14
N LYS A 5 -25.65 43.19 -21.20
CA LYS A 5 -26.08 42.19 -20.20
C LYS A 5 -25.60 40.75 -20.53
N LEU A 6 -25.19 40.48 -21.77
CA LEU A 6 -24.68 39.17 -22.20
C LEU A 6 -23.16 39.04 -21.99
N GLN A 7 -22.40 40.14 -22.01
CA GLN A 7 -20.97 40.12 -21.71
C GLN A 7 -20.65 39.95 -20.21
N ILE A 8 -21.56 40.35 -19.33
CA ILE A 8 -21.40 40.19 -17.88
C ILE A 8 -21.66 38.74 -17.43
N LEU A 9 -22.55 38.02 -18.13
CA LEU A 9 -22.83 36.60 -17.85
C LEU A 9 -21.76 35.65 -18.40
N LEU A 10 -21.03 36.02 -19.46
CA LEU A 10 -19.89 35.22 -19.95
C LEU A 10 -18.60 35.45 -19.14
N GLY A 11 -18.34 36.69 -18.69
CA GLY A 11 -17.16 37.00 -17.87
C GLY A 11 -17.22 36.46 -16.44
N ALA A 12 -18.42 36.25 -15.88
CA ALA A 12 -18.59 35.69 -14.54
C ALA A 12 -18.32 34.17 -14.49
N VAL A 13 -18.65 33.43 -15.55
CA VAL A 13 -18.38 31.98 -15.64
C VAL A 13 -16.88 31.71 -15.76
N ASP A 14 -16.14 32.55 -16.48
CA ASP A 14 -14.69 32.40 -16.64
C ASP A 14 -13.93 32.78 -15.36
N LYS A 15 -14.38 33.81 -14.61
CA LYS A 15 -13.84 34.13 -13.26
C LYS A 15 -14.17 33.08 -12.20
N LEU A 16 -15.33 32.42 -12.28
CA LEU A 16 -15.72 31.32 -11.37
C LEU A 16 -15.00 30.01 -11.68
N THR A 17 -14.63 29.77 -12.95
CA THR A 17 -13.93 28.55 -13.37
C THR A 17 -12.42 28.70 -13.42
N ALA A 18 -11.87 29.92 -13.50
CA ALA A 18 -10.42 30.19 -13.47
C ALA A 18 -9.69 29.57 -12.26
N PRO A 19 -10.15 29.69 -10.99
CA PRO A 19 -9.49 29.02 -9.87
C PRO A 19 -9.63 27.49 -9.92
N LEU A 20 -10.72 26.95 -10.47
CA LEU A 20 -10.87 25.51 -10.72
C LEU A 20 -9.93 25.03 -11.85
N LYS A 21 -9.70 25.86 -12.87
CA LYS A 21 -8.78 25.59 -13.99
C LYS A 21 -7.33 25.64 -13.53
N ALA A 22 -6.97 26.64 -12.71
CA ALA A 22 -5.66 26.77 -12.07
C ALA A 22 -5.38 25.63 -11.08
N ALA A 23 -6.37 25.22 -10.28
CA ALA A 23 -6.26 24.03 -9.43
C ALA A 23 -6.12 22.73 -10.23
N SER A 24 -6.79 22.63 -11.39
CA SER A 24 -6.74 21.44 -12.26
C SER A 24 -5.46 21.31 -13.09
N GLY A 25 -4.74 22.41 -13.35
CA GLY A 25 -3.50 22.44 -14.14
C GLY A 25 -2.24 22.13 -13.33
N GLN A 26 -2.24 22.44 -12.02
CA GLN A 26 -1.05 22.33 -11.15
C GLN A 26 -1.10 21.12 -10.19
N SER A 27 -2.23 20.42 -10.07
CA SER A 27 -2.49 19.49 -8.95
C SER A 27 -3.11 18.14 -9.34
N ARG A 28 -2.91 17.65 -10.57
CA ARG A 28 -3.31 16.28 -10.90
C ARG A 28 -2.16 15.35 -10.59
N ILE A 29 -2.27 14.59 -9.49
CA ILE A 29 -1.45 13.40 -9.29
C ILE A 29 -1.77 12.46 -10.45
N THR A 30 -0.79 12.23 -11.31
CA THR A 30 -0.94 11.33 -12.44
C THR A 30 -0.54 9.91 -12.03
N ALA A 31 -1.02 8.91 -12.78
CA ALA A 31 -0.55 7.54 -12.63
C ALA A 31 0.98 7.42 -12.78
N LYS A 32 1.59 8.31 -13.58
CA LYS A 32 3.05 8.39 -13.75
C LYS A 32 3.73 8.81 -12.46
N ASP A 33 3.25 9.85 -11.78
CA ASP A 33 3.82 10.34 -10.51
C ASP A 33 3.74 9.28 -9.41
N LEU A 34 2.63 8.52 -9.36
CA LEU A 34 2.48 7.41 -8.42
C LEU A 34 3.47 6.28 -8.71
N VAL A 35 3.66 5.93 -9.99
CA VAL A 35 4.63 4.91 -10.41
C VAL A 35 6.05 5.36 -10.10
N GLU A 36 6.38 6.63 -10.33
CA GLU A 36 7.68 7.22 -10.01
C GLU A 36 7.94 7.22 -8.50
N THR A 37 6.94 7.60 -7.70
CA THR A 37 7.06 7.60 -6.23
C THR A 37 7.28 6.19 -5.69
N LYS A 38 6.54 5.19 -6.21
CA LYS A 38 6.76 3.77 -5.89
C LYS A 38 8.14 3.28 -6.31
N LYS A 39 8.61 3.67 -7.51
CA LYS A 39 9.93 3.31 -8.01
C LYS A 39 11.02 3.87 -7.09
N ARG A 40 10.89 5.13 -6.69
CA ARG A 40 11.82 5.77 -5.75
C ARG A 40 11.84 5.08 -4.39
N ILE A 41 10.69 4.71 -3.83
CA ILE A 41 10.63 3.92 -2.58
C ILE A 41 11.38 2.60 -2.74
N LYS A 42 11.12 1.86 -3.83
CA LYS A 42 11.80 0.59 -4.09
C LYS A 42 13.32 0.73 -4.23
N GLU A 43 13.79 1.80 -4.87
CA GLU A 43 15.21 2.12 -4.98
C GLU A 43 15.82 2.43 -3.60
N LEU A 44 15.15 3.24 -2.78
CA LEU A 44 15.58 3.56 -1.42
C LEU A 44 15.59 2.31 -0.52
N GLU A 45 14.61 1.42 -0.64
CA GLU A 45 14.56 0.14 0.07
C GLU A 45 15.72 -0.78 -0.34
N THR A 46 16.01 -0.84 -1.66
CA THR A 46 17.13 -1.63 -2.18
C THR A 46 18.46 -1.12 -1.62
N GLN A 47 18.66 0.20 -1.61
CA GLN A 47 19.86 0.83 -1.03
C GLN A 47 19.96 0.58 0.48
N SER A 48 18.85 0.68 1.22
CA SER A 48 18.81 0.37 2.65
C SER A 48 19.20 -1.08 2.91
N GLY A 49 18.63 -2.04 2.17
CA GLY A 49 18.94 -3.46 2.31
C GLY A 49 20.40 -3.80 2.01
N GLN A 50 20.99 -3.15 1.00
CA GLN A 50 22.43 -3.30 0.69
C GLN A 50 23.32 -2.76 1.82
N ILE A 51 22.96 -1.61 2.39
CA ILE A 51 23.65 -1.01 3.54
C ILE A 51 23.56 -1.93 4.77
N ASP A 52 22.36 -2.41 5.08
CA ASP A 52 22.13 -3.28 6.23
C ASP A 52 22.85 -4.63 6.07
N GLY A 53 22.83 -5.18 4.86
CA GLY A 53 23.59 -6.39 4.50
C GLY A 53 25.10 -6.20 4.67
N TYR A 54 25.64 -5.08 4.18
CA TYR A 54 27.06 -4.74 4.35
C TYR A 54 27.44 -4.61 5.83
N ARG A 55 26.63 -3.90 6.63
CA ARG A 55 26.87 -3.72 8.07
C ARG A 55 26.82 -5.05 8.82
N THR A 56 25.79 -5.85 8.55
CA THR A 56 25.59 -7.15 9.20
C THR A 56 26.71 -8.13 8.85
N LEU A 57 27.09 -8.20 7.58
CA LEU A 57 28.21 -9.04 7.15
C LEU A 57 29.54 -8.59 7.77
N GLY A 58 29.78 -7.28 7.89
CA GLY A 58 30.93 -6.75 8.61
C GLY A 58 30.98 -7.18 10.07
N GLN A 59 29.85 -7.18 10.77
CA GLN A 59 29.74 -7.68 12.14
C GLN A 59 30.00 -9.19 12.24
N GLN A 60 29.44 -9.97 11.31
CA GLN A 60 29.65 -11.42 11.24
C GLN A 60 31.12 -11.77 10.99
N ILE A 61 31.81 -11.04 10.09
CA ILE A 61 33.26 -11.20 9.86
C ILE A 61 34.03 -10.94 11.15
N GLY A 62 33.68 -9.89 11.91
CA GLY A 62 34.30 -9.60 13.20
C GLY A 62 34.14 -10.76 14.20
N ALA A 63 32.93 -11.29 14.31
CA ALA A 63 32.63 -12.44 15.18
C ALA A 63 33.39 -13.70 14.76
N THR A 64 33.40 -14.02 13.46
CA THR A 64 34.12 -15.20 12.94
C THR A 64 35.63 -15.04 13.07
N ARG A 65 36.19 -13.84 12.93
CA ARG A 65 37.62 -13.59 13.21
C ARG A 65 37.99 -13.82 14.67
N ALA A 66 37.12 -13.40 15.60
CA ALA A 66 37.31 -13.69 17.01
C ALA A 66 37.27 -15.21 17.29
N GLN A 67 36.32 -15.92 16.69
CA GLN A 67 36.23 -17.39 16.79
C GLN A 67 37.44 -18.10 16.16
N LEU A 68 37.90 -17.63 15.01
CA LEU A 68 39.10 -18.16 14.33
C LEU A 68 40.33 -17.97 15.19
N THR A 69 40.51 -16.78 15.78
CA THR A 69 41.64 -16.48 16.68
C THR A 69 41.61 -17.39 17.92
N ALA A 70 40.43 -17.62 18.51
CA ALA A 70 40.26 -18.55 19.62
C ALA A 70 40.60 -19.99 19.22
N ALA A 71 40.03 -20.48 18.11
CA ALA A 71 40.30 -21.82 17.60
C ALA A 71 41.78 -22.04 17.25
N GLN A 72 42.47 -21.02 16.72
CA GLN A 72 43.91 -21.06 16.46
C GLN A 72 44.71 -21.17 17.76
N ARG A 73 44.36 -20.40 18.80
CA ARG A 73 45.01 -20.50 20.12
C ARG A 73 44.81 -21.86 20.75
N ASP A 74 43.59 -22.40 20.71
CA ASP A 74 43.28 -23.73 21.24
C ASP A 74 44.09 -24.81 20.51
N ALA A 75 44.15 -24.73 19.18
CA ALA A 75 44.94 -25.65 18.36
C ALA A 75 46.45 -25.55 18.66
N GLN A 76 46.97 -24.34 18.90
CA GLN A 76 48.37 -24.13 19.28
C GLN A 76 48.67 -24.67 20.67
N GLN A 77 47.81 -24.43 21.66
CA GLN A 77 47.97 -24.97 23.01
C GLN A 77 47.92 -26.51 22.99
N MET A 78 46.98 -27.08 22.23
CA MET A 78 46.91 -28.52 22.06
C MET A 78 48.18 -29.07 21.38
N ALA A 79 48.69 -28.40 20.34
CA ALA A 79 49.94 -28.77 19.70
C ALA A 79 51.15 -28.75 20.65
N GLN A 80 51.23 -27.76 21.54
CA GLN A 80 52.28 -27.68 22.56
C GLN A 80 52.18 -28.79 23.61
N GLN A 81 50.96 -29.14 24.03
CA GLN A 81 50.74 -30.27 24.95
C GLN A 81 51.10 -31.60 24.29
N PHE A 82 50.77 -31.77 23.01
CA PHE A 82 51.15 -32.93 22.22
C PHE A 82 52.66 -33.12 22.10
N ALA A 83 53.40 -32.04 21.86
CA ALA A 83 54.87 -32.09 21.77
C ALA A 83 55.54 -32.53 23.09
N LYS A 84 54.84 -32.47 24.22
CA LYS A 84 55.33 -32.90 25.54
C LYS A 84 55.01 -34.37 25.86
N VAL A 85 54.26 -35.07 25.01
CA VAL A 85 53.84 -36.46 25.23
C VAL A 85 54.53 -37.38 24.23
N GLU A 86 55.39 -38.29 24.71
CA GLU A 86 56.17 -39.22 23.87
C GLU A 86 55.29 -40.16 23.04
N GLN A 87 54.11 -40.56 23.54
CA GLN A 87 53.15 -41.39 22.82
C GLN A 87 51.72 -40.82 22.89
N PRO A 88 51.29 -40.04 21.89
CA PRO A 88 49.95 -39.47 21.85
C PRO A 88 48.88 -40.57 21.76
N THR A 89 47.83 -40.45 22.58
CA THR A 89 46.69 -41.38 22.52
C THR A 89 45.84 -41.13 21.27
N LYS A 90 45.11 -42.15 20.80
CA LYS A 90 44.18 -42.01 19.66
C LYS A 90 43.14 -40.89 19.88
N ALA A 91 42.69 -40.70 21.12
CA ALA A 91 41.75 -39.64 21.48
C ALA A 91 42.36 -38.25 21.31
N MET A 92 43.61 -38.07 21.73
CA MET A 92 44.35 -36.83 21.52
C MET A 92 44.46 -36.54 20.03
N THR A 93 44.98 -37.48 19.21
CA THR A 93 45.18 -37.26 17.76
C THR A 93 43.89 -36.84 17.05
N ARG A 94 42.75 -37.44 17.42
CA ARG A 94 41.43 -37.03 16.91
C ARG A 94 41.05 -35.60 17.32
N ALA A 95 41.28 -35.23 18.57
CA ALA A 95 41.00 -33.87 19.06
C ALA A 95 41.84 -32.82 18.30
N MET A 96 43.11 -33.11 18.00
CA MET A 96 43.97 -32.20 17.24
C MET A 96 43.50 -32.07 15.79
N GLU A 97 43.11 -33.17 15.15
CA GLU A 97 42.60 -33.10 13.78
C GLU A 97 41.28 -32.33 13.71
N GLN A 98 40.40 -32.50 14.69
CA GLN A 98 39.18 -31.69 14.81
C GLN A 98 39.48 -30.21 15.02
N ALA A 99 40.47 -29.86 15.85
CA ALA A 99 40.88 -28.48 16.06
C ALA A 99 41.44 -27.86 14.77
N LYS A 100 42.30 -28.60 14.04
CA LYS A 100 42.82 -28.18 12.72
C LYS A 100 41.70 -28.01 11.71
N GLN A 101 40.75 -28.94 11.64
CA GLN A 101 39.60 -28.86 10.75
C GLN A 101 38.76 -27.62 11.06
N LYS A 102 38.44 -27.37 12.32
CA LYS A 102 37.68 -26.18 12.74
C LYS A 102 38.37 -24.87 12.35
N VAL A 103 39.69 -24.79 12.47
CA VAL A 103 40.47 -23.63 12.00
C VAL A 103 40.40 -23.49 10.48
N ARG A 104 40.50 -24.59 9.73
CA ARG A 104 40.38 -24.57 8.26
C ARG A 104 38.99 -24.10 7.83
N ASP A 105 37.93 -24.63 8.44
CA ASP A 105 36.54 -24.28 8.12
C ASP A 105 36.26 -22.81 8.43
N LEU A 106 36.64 -22.33 9.63
CA LEU A 106 36.49 -20.92 10.02
C LEU A 106 37.31 -19.98 9.12
N SER A 107 38.51 -20.39 8.72
CA SER A 107 39.33 -19.61 7.79
C SER A 107 38.73 -19.55 6.39
N GLN A 108 38.16 -20.66 5.89
CA GLN A 108 37.44 -20.65 4.62
C GLN A 108 36.21 -19.74 4.68
N GLN A 109 35.41 -19.87 5.74
CA GLN A 109 34.22 -19.04 5.93
C GLN A 109 34.57 -17.54 6.02
N GLU A 110 35.64 -17.19 6.75
CA GLU A 110 36.13 -15.80 6.85
C GLU A 110 36.52 -15.25 5.47
N ARG A 111 37.26 -16.02 4.66
CA ARG A 111 37.64 -15.62 3.31
C ARG A 111 36.44 -15.39 2.40
N GLU A 112 35.46 -16.29 2.43
CA GLU A 112 34.23 -16.15 1.64
C GLU A 112 33.42 -14.92 2.06
N MET A 113 33.28 -14.68 3.36
CA MET A 113 32.58 -13.50 3.88
C MET A 113 33.32 -12.21 3.52
N VAL A 114 34.65 -12.17 3.63
CA VAL A 114 35.46 -11.00 3.24
C VAL A 114 35.33 -10.72 1.75
N ALA A 115 35.33 -11.74 0.89
CA ALA A 115 35.11 -11.58 -0.54
C ALA A 115 33.72 -10.99 -0.83
N ARG A 116 32.68 -11.50 -0.19
CA ARG A 116 31.30 -10.96 -0.29
C ARG A 116 31.18 -9.55 0.27
N HIS A 117 31.87 -9.23 1.36
CA HIS A 117 31.89 -7.89 1.93
C HIS A 117 32.60 -6.90 1.00
N GLY A 118 33.67 -7.34 0.32
CA GLY A 118 34.35 -6.56 -0.71
C GLY A 118 33.49 -6.32 -1.96
N SER A 119 32.68 -7.29 -2.40
CA SER A 119 31.74 -7.08 -3.51
C SER A 119 30.59 -6.13 -3.12
N LEU A 120 30.02 -6.28 -1.92
CA LEU A 120 29.02 -5.35 -1.39
C LEU A 120 29.58 -3.93 -1.26
N LYS A 121 30.81 -3.77 -0.79
CA LYS A 121 31.48 -2.46 -0.72
C LYS A 121 31.54 -1.78 -2.09
N ARG A 122 31.90 -2.55 -3.14
CA ARG A 122 31.97 -2.04 -4.51
C ARG A 122 30.60 -1.67 -5.05
N ALA A 123 29.60 -2.54 -4.87
CA ALA A 123 28.22 -2.25 -5.26
C ALA A 123 27.66 -1.00 -4.58
N LEU A 124 27.95 -0.80 -3.29
CA LEU A 124 27.59 0.43 -2.57
C LEU A 124 28.31 1.66 -3.14
N GLY A 125 29.60 1.53 -3.48
CA GLY A 125 30.36 2.60 -4.13
C GLY A 125 29.82 2.96 -5.53
N GLU A 126 29.44 1.97 -6.33
CA GLU A 126 28.79 2.15 -7.63
C GLU A 126 27.42 2.81 -7.50
N ALA A 127 26.70 2.56 -6.40
CA ALA A 127 25.46 3.25 -6.03
C ALA A 127 25.70 4.67 -5.44
N GLY A 128 26.95 5.14 -5.36
CA GLY A 128 27.30 6.46 -4.81
C GLY A 128 27.24 6.55 -3.28
N ILE A 129 27.16 5.42 -2.58
CA ILE A 129 27.08 5.34 -1.12
C ILE A 129 28.48 5.23 -0.53
N ASN A 130 28.90 6.25 0.23
CA ASN A 130 30.20 6.23 0.89
C ASN A 130 30.16 5.33 2.14
N THR A 131 30.88 4.20 2.10
CA THR A 131 30.92 3.27 3.23
C THR A 131 31.59 3.83 4.49
N LYS A 132 32.31 4.95 4.41
CA LYS A 132 32.86 5.65 5.59
C LYS A 132 31.81 6.50 6.33
N GLN A 133 30.78 6.94 5.63
CA GLN A 133 29.68 7.78 6.14
C GLN A 133 28.36 7.00 6.18
N LEU A 134 28.45 5.68 6.30
CA LEU A 134 27.33 4.76 6.21
C LEU A 134 26.20 5.10 7.20
N GLY A 135 26.55 5.54 8.41
CA GLY A 135 25.57 5.96 9.42
C GLY A 135 24.80 7.22 9.03
N GLU A 136 25.44 8.19 8.37
CA GLU A 136 24.77 9.40 7.86
C GLU A 136 23.86 9.06 6.69
N HIS A 137 24.35 8.28 5.73
CA HIS A 137 23.57 7.79 4.60
C HIS A 137 22.36 6.98 5.05
N GLN A 138 22.52 6.09 6.04
CA GLN A 138 21.41 5.29 6.57
C GLN A 138 20.35 6.16 7.25
N ARG A 139 20.74 7.17 8.05
CA ARG A 139 19.79 8.11 8.64
C ARG A 139 19.03 8.89 7.57
N ARG A 140 19.75 9.42 6.58
CA ARG A 140 19.15 10.18 5.47
C ARG A 140 18.19 9.31 4.66
N LEU A 141 18.58 8.08 4.32
CA LEU A 141 17.73 7.09 3.65
C LEU A 141 16.46 6.79 4.43
N LYS A 142 16.56 6.61 5.75
CA LYS A 142 15.38 6.38 6.60
C LYS A 142 14.43 7.57 6.58
N THR A 143 14.97 8.79 6.64
CA THR A 143 14.18 10.02 6.52
C THR A 143 13.53 10.16 5.14
N ASP A 144 14.28 9.90 4.07
CA ASP A 144 13.80 9.97 2.70
C ASP A 144 12.71 8.93 2.42
N LEU A 145 12.88 7.71 2.95
CA LEU A 145 11.90 6.64 2.83
C LEU A 145 10.62 6.96 3.63
N ALA A 146 10.75 7.52 4.84
CA ALA A 146 9.59 8.00 5.60
C ALA A 146 8.86 9.13 4.86
N SER A 147 9.60 10.08 4.29
CA SER A 147 9.05 11.19 3.51
C SER A 147 8.36 10.68 2.24
N ALA A 148 8.99 9.78 1.48
CA ALA A 148 8.44 9.22 0.25
C ALA A 148 7.19 8.37 0.51
N ASN A 149 7.16 7.59 1.59
CA ASN A 149 5.94 6.87 2.01
C ASN A 149 4.81 7.84 2.38
N THR A 150 5.12 8.90 3.15
CA THR A 150 4.14 9.94 3.47
C THR A 150 3.57 10.59 2.21
N GLN A 151 4.42 10.89 1.23
CA GLN A 151 4.00 11.44 -0.06
C GLN A 151 3.13 10.44 -0.83
N LEU A 152 3.50 9.16 -0.87
CA LEU A 152 2.73 8.12 -1.53
C LEU A 152 1.33 7.98 -0.91
N ASP A 153 1.21 8.05 0.40
CA ASP A 153 -0.06 7.94 1.11
C ASP A 153 -0.94 9.17 0.89
N GLN A 154 -0.36 10.37 0.90
CA GLN A 154 -1.06 11.59 0.50
C GLN A 154 -1.54 11.52 -0.95
N GLN A 155 -0.72 10.97 -1.85
CA GLN A 155 -1.10 10.79 -3.26
C GLN A 155 -2.28 9.82 -3.40
N ARG A 156 -2.21 8.67 -2.72
CA ARG A 156 -3.31 7.69 -2.68
C ARG A 156 -4.59 8.27 -2.12
N ALA A 157 -4.51 9.02 -1.01
CA ALA A 157 -5.66 9.64 -0.38
C ALA A 157 -6.35 10.65 -1.32
N LYS A 158 -5.57 11.52 -1.98
CA LYS A 158 -6.09 12.47 -2.98
C LYS A 158 -6.73 11.78 -4.18
N LEU A 159 -6.12 10.70 -4.68
CA LEU A 159 -6.70 9.90 -5.77
C LEU A 159 -8.02 9.25 -5.36
N GLY A 160 -8.13 8.75 -4.13
CA GLY A 160 -9.38 8.23 -3.57
C GLY A 160 -10.48 9.30 -3.53
N GLN A 161 -10.16 10.49 -3.02
CA GLN A 161 -11.10 11.61 -2.99
C GLN A 161 -11.57 12.04 -4.38
N LEU A 162 -10.67 12.08 -5.36
CA LEU A 162 -11.01 12.39 -6.75
C LEU A 162 -11.91 11.31 -7.36
N ALA A 163 -11.64 10.03 -7.09
CA ALA A 163 -12.48 8.93 -7.55
C ALA A 163 -13.90 9.02 -6.97
N ASP A 164 -14.02 9.35 -5.69
CA ASP A 164 -15.32 9.52 -5.02
C ASP A 164 -16.09 10.73 -5.57
N GLN A 165 -15.42 11.86 -5.83
CA GLN A 165 -16.03 13.02 -6.46
C GLN A 165 -16.50 12.71 -7.89
N GLN A 166 -15.68 12.02 -8.69
CA GLN A 166 -16.07 11.60 -10.04
C GLN A 166 -17.28 10.66 -10.00
N LYS A 167 -17.33 9.74 -9.04
CA LYS A 167 -18.48 8.84 -8.84
C LYS A 167 -19.75 9.63 -8.52
N ARG A 168 -19.68 10.61 -7.62
CA ARG A 168 -20.82 11.49 -7.30
C ARG A 168 -21.26 12.33 -8.50
N LEU A 169 -20.33 12.90 -9.26
CA LEU A 169 -20.64 13.67 -10.46
C LEU A 169 -21.28 12.81 -11.55
N ASN A 170 -20.79 11.59 -11.75
CA ASN A 170 -21.38 10.64 -12.69
C ASN A 170 -22.80 10.24 -12.27
N GLN A 171 -23.07 10.07 -10.97
CA GLN A 171 -24.42 9.81 -10.46
C GLN A 171 -25.36 11.00 -10.70
N VAL A 172 -24.93 12.22 -10.39
CA VAL A 172 -25.74 13.44 -10.63
C VAL A 172 -26.01 13.64 -12.12
N LYS A 173 -24.99 13.46 -12.99
CA LYS A 173 -25.19 13.50 -14.44
C LYS A 173 -26.16 12.43 -14.91
N ALA A 174 -26.02 11.18 -14.47
CA ALA A 174 -26.95 10.12 -14.84
C ALA A 174 -28.40 10.42 -14.40
N SER A 175 -28.60 10.99 -13.22
CA SER A 175 -29.91 11.46 -12.76
C SER A 175 -30.44 12.62 -13.60
N TYR A 176 -29.59 13.61 -13.91
CA TYR A 176 -29.96 14.77 -14.72
C TYR A 176 -30.29 14.39 -16.17
N ASP A 177 -29.46 13.55 -16.80
CA ASP A 177 -29.67 13.03 -18.16
C ASP A 177 -30.97 12.22 -18.22
N LYS A 178 -31.27 11.41 -17.19
CA LYS A 178 -32.55 10.69 -17.08
C LYS A 178 -33.75 11.63 -16.95
N THR A 179 -33.61 12.74 -16.23
CA THR A 179 -34.67 13.76 -16.11
C THR A 179 -34.84 14.55 -17.41
N MET A 180 -33.74 14.92 -18.08
CA MET A 180 -33.81 15.66 -19.34
C MET A 180 -34.26 14.79 -20.51
N SER A 181 -33.87 13.52 -20.58
CA SER A 181 -34.37 12.60 -21.59
C SER A 181 -35.88 12.41 -21.48
N MET A 182 -36.40 12.30 -20.25
CA MET A 182 -37.83 12.20 -19.95
C MET A 182 -38.62 13.47 -20.34
N ARG A 183 -37.96 14.63 -20.30
CA ARG A 183 -38.54 15.92 -20.74
C ARG A 183 -38.46 16.11 -22.25
N GLY A 184 -37.40 15.61 -22.90
CA GLY A 184 -37.22 15.60 -24.35
C GLY A 184 -38.17 14.65 -25.08
N THR A 185 -38.45 13.46 -24.54
CA THR A 185 -39.50 12.58 -25.07
C THR A 185 -40.92 13.12 -24.84
N MET A 186 -41.13 14.00 -23.84
CA MET A 186 -42.38 14.75 -23.70
C MET A 186 -42.52 15.91 -24.70
N ALA A 187 -41.43 16.44 -25.25
CA ALA A 187 -41.46 17.55 -26.21
C ALA A 187 -41.46 17.10 -27.68
N GLY A 188 -41.03 15.87 -27.98
CA GLY A 188 -40.95 15.32 -29.34
C GLY A 188 -42.19 14.54 -29.82
N TYR A 189 -43.08 14.11 -28.91
CA TYR A 189 -44.35 13.47 -29.26
C TYR A 189 -45.48 14.48 -29.11
N GLY A 190 -45.75 15.21 -30.20
CA GLY A 190 -46.93 16.03 -30.31
C GLY A 190 -48.21 15.22 -30.05
N ALA A 191 -49.06 15.76 -29.18
CA ALA A 191 -50.52 15.67 -29.19
C ALA A 191 -51.17 14.30 -29.49
N ALA A 192 -51.30 13.43 -28.49
CA ALA A 192 -52.50 12.60 -28.29
C ALA A 192 -52.47 11.87 -26.93
N GLY A 193 -53.39 12.23 -26.02
CA GLY A 193 -53.96 11.26 -25.06
C GLY A 193 -53.41 11.22 -23.63
N MET A 194 -53.99 12.06 -22.77
CA MET A 194 -54.53 11.76 -21.41
C MET A 194 -53.62 11.03 -20.38
N ALA A 195 -53.18 11.72 -19.32
CA ALA A 195 -53.90 11.94 -18.06
C ALA A 195 -53.84 10.77 -17.07
N THR A 196 -52.88 10.80 -16.15
CA THR A 196 -53.01 10.22 -14.79
C THR A 196 -52.09 10.95 -13.81
N GLY A 197 -52.67 11.91 -13.07
CA GLY A 197 -52.27 12.21 -11.69
C GLY A 197 -51.36 13.42 -11.45
N ALA A 198 -51.90 14.63 -11.56
CA ALA A 198 -51.38 15.79 -10.83
C ALA A 198 -52.24 16.02 -9.57
N ALA A 199 -51.70 15.77 -8.38
CA ALA A 199 -52.10 16.43 -7.12
C ALA A 199 -51.25 15.94 -5.94
N ALA A 200 -50.20 16.68 -5.58
CA ALA A 200 -49.77 16.88 -4.19
C ALA A 200 -48.72 18.00 -4.15
N ILE A 201 -49.22 19.23 -4.13
CA ILE A 201 -48.45 20.43 -3.78
C ILE A 201 -48.17 20.37 -2.27
N TYR A 202 -46.89 20.59 -1.91
CA TYR A 202 -46.38 21.17 -0.66
C TYR A 202 -47.39 21.42 0.48
N LYS A 203 -47.18 20.78 1.64
CA LYS A 203 -47.14 21.39 3.00
C LYS A 203 -46.92 20.28 4.05
N GLY A 204 -45.98 20.51 4.97
CA GLY A 204 -45.56 19.52 5.95
C GLY A 204 -46.55 19.27 7.09
N THR A 205 -46.47 18.08 7.67
CA THR A 205 -46.44 17.76 9.11
C THR A 205 -46.27 16.23 9.25
N ASN A 206 -45.64 15.81 10.34
CA ASN A 206 -45.35 14.42 10.70
C ASN A 206 -46.55 13.45 10.59
N ILE A 207 -46.19 12.16 10.56
CA ILE A 207 -46.99 10.95 10.85
C ILE A 207 -47.67 10.30 9.64
N ALA A 208 -46.93 9.41 8.95
CA ALA A 208 -47.43 8.11 8.50
C ALA A 208 -46.23 7.18 8.28
N SER A 209 -45.83 6.61 9.39
CA SER A 209 -44.79 5.61 9.59
C SER A 209 -44.95 4.34 8.74
N LYS A 210 -43.80 3.73 8.42
CA LYS A 210 -43.57 2.28 8.44
C LYS A 210 -44.57 1.42 7.65
N ALA A 211 -44.27 1.10 6.37
CA ALA A 211 -44.77 -0.14 5.75
C ALA A 211 -44.14 -0.54 4.39
N MET A 212 -43.30 0.26 3.73
CA MET A 212 -42.85 -0.08 2.35
C MET A 212 -41.33 -0.11 2.15
N GLY A 213 -40.61 -0.55 3.18
CA GLY A 213 -39.20 -0.91 3.09
C GLY A 213 -39.03 -2.41 3.30
N PHE A 214 -39.31 -3.24 2.29
CA PHE A 214 -38.71 -4.58 2.19
C PHE A 214 -38.77 -5.25 0.79
N ASP A 215 -39.65 -4.83 -0.13
CA ASP A 215 -39.84 -5.57 -1.40
C ASP A 215 -39.06 -5.05 -2.62
N VAL A 216 -38.46 -3.85 -2.58
CA VAL A 216 -37.81 -3.27 -3.77
C VAL A 216 -36.32 -3.65 -3.91
N ASP A 217 -35.68 -4.14 -2.83
CA ASP A 217 -34.26 -4.55 -2.87
C ASP A 217 -34.04 -6.03 -3.25
N MET A 218 -35.10 -6.78 -3.59
CA MET A 218 -34.99 -8.19 -4.00
C MET A 218 -35.22 -8.47 -5.49
N SER A 219 -35.42 -7.45 -6.33
CA SER A 219 -35.66 -7.65 -7.78
C SER A 219 -34.43 -7.42 -8.68
N LYS A 220 -33.30 -6.92 -8.13
CA LYS A 220 -32.06 -6.69 -8.92
C LYS A 220 -30.97 -7.74 -8.80
N VAL A 221 -31.17 -8.78 -7.97
CA VAL A 221 -30.21 -9.89 -7.84
C VAL A 221 -30.70 -11.16 -8.56
N GLN A 222 -31.93 -11.19 -9.08
CA GLN A 222 -32.47 -12.32 -9.87
C GLN A 222 -32.28 -12.18 -11.39
N ALA A 223 -31.73 -11.05 -11.88
CA ALA A 223 -31.57 -10.82 -13.32
C ALA A 223 -30.15 -11.10 -13.87
N ILE A 224 -29.15 -11.43 -13.04
CA ILE A 224 -27.75 -11.60 -13.50
C ILE A 224 -27.17 -13.00 -13.30
N THR A 225 -27.85 -13.93 -12.63
CA THR A 225 -27.33 -15.29 -12.48
C THR A 225 -28.42 -16.30 -12.79
N ARG A 226 -28.48 -16.74 -14.07
CA ARG A 226 -29.11 -18.02 -14.41
C ARG A 226 -28.41 -19.11 -13.60
N LEU A 227 -28.93 -19.52 -12.45
CA LEU A 227 -28.54 -20.71 -11.71
C LEU A 227 -29.61 -21.09 -10.67
N ASP A 228 -29.71 -22.39 -10.44
CA ASP A 228 -30.87 -23.14 -9.95
C ASP A 228 -31.22 -22.94 -8.46
N LYS A 229 -32.48 -23.22 -8.12
CA LYS A 229 -33.18 -23.01 -6.84
C LYS A 229 -32.96 -24.15 -5.82
N GLY A 230 -31.74 -24.38 -5.34
CA GLY A 230 -31.61 -25.25 -4.16
C GLY A 230 -30.21 -25.62 -3.69
N SER A 231 -29.70 -24.90 -2.68
CA SER A 231 -28.79 -25.51 -1.70
C SER A 231 -28.91 -24.78 -0.35
N GLY A 232 -29.01 -25.56 0.73
CA GLY A 232 -29.31 -25.10 2.10
C GLY A 232 -28.23 -24.28 2.81
N GLU A 233 -27.12 -23.96 2.15
CA GLU A 233 -25.97 -23.28 2.78
C GLU A 233 -26.08 -21.74 2.76
N LEU A 234 -26.97 -21.17 1.93
CA LEU A 234 -27.22 -19.71 1.86
C LEU A 234 -28.17 -19.19 2.96
N ALA A 235 -28.81 -20.09 3.71
CA ALA A 235 -29.68 -19.73 4.84
C ALA A 235 -28.88 -19.55 6.14
N ALA A 236 -27.85 -20.38 6.36
CA ALA A 236 -27.01 -20.33 7.57
C ALA A 236 -26.13 -19.06 7.63
N LEU A 237 -25.55 -18.64 6.50
CA LEU A 237 -24.73 -17.42 6.41
C LEU A 237 -25.55 -16.12 6.60
N ARG A 238 -26.86 -16.13 6.29
CA ARG A 238 -27.75 -14.97 6.48
C ARG A 238 -28.21 -14.79 7.92
N ALA A 239 -28.24 -15.85 8.73
CA ALA A 239 -28.56 -15.76 10.16
C ALA A 239 -27.40 -15.13 10.95
N GLN A 240 -26.16 -15.53 10.67
CA GLN A 240 -24.98 -15.06 11.40
C GLN A 240 -24.63 -13.58 11.12
N ALA A 241 -24.91 -13.08 9.91
CA ALA A 241 -24.68 -11.68 9.57
C ALA A 241 -25.71 -10.71 10.22
N ARG A 242 -26.92 -11.19 10.54
CA ARG A 242 -27.94 -10.39 11.24
C ARG A 242 -27.62 -10.20 12.72
N GLU A 243 -27.03 -11.20 13.35
CA GLU A 243 -26.72 -11.17 14.79
C GLU A 243 -25.52 -10.25 15.12
N LEU A 244 -24.52 -10.17 14.23
CA LEU A 244 -23.36 -9.29 14.40
C LEU A 244 -23.64 -7.82 14.03
N GLY A 245 -24.58 -7.57 13.11
CA GLY A 245 -25.00 -6.22 12.73
C GLY A 245 -25.89 -5.53 13.78
N ALA A 246 -26.67 -6.30 14.54
CA ALA A 246 -27.53 -5.76 15.60
C ALA A 246 -26.74 -5.32 16.86
N ASN A 247 -25.58 -5.93 17.13
CA ASN A 247 -24.79 -5.66 18.34
C ASN A 247 -23.69 -4.58 18.19
N THR A 248 -23.43 -4.08 16.98
CA THR A 248 -22.40 -3.03 16.74
C THR A 248 -22.99 -1.64 16.50
N ALA A 249 -24.30 -1.53 16.30
CA ALA A 249 -25.00 -0.27 16.12
C ALA A 249 -25.46 0.40 17.45
N PHE A 250 -25.31 -0.27 18.60
CA PHE A 250 -25.84 0.21 19.88
C PHE A 250 -24.78 0.66 20.91
N THR A 251 -23.49 0.72 20.57
CA THR A 251 -22.41 1.10 21.52
C THR A 251 -21.45 2.18 21.04
N ALA A 252 -21.73 2.87 19.92
CA ALA A 252 -20.98 4.05 19.47
C ALA A 252 -21.83 5.33 19.46
N GLY A 253 -22.91 5.35 20.27
CA GLY A 253 -23.81 6.50 20.47
C GLY A 253 -23.83 7.03 21.91
N GLU A 254 -22.91 6.60 22.79
CA GLU A 254 -22.65 7.25 24.07
C GLU A 254 -21.35 8.05 23.98
N ALA A 255 -21.46 9.30 23.51
CA ALA A 255 -20.63 10.47 23.86
C ALA A 255 -21.18 11.72 23.15
#